data_AF-A0A832ZD97-F1
#
_entry.id   AF-A0A832ZD97-F1
#
_cell.length_a   1.000
_cell.length_b   1.000
_cell.length_c   1.000
_cell.angle_alpha   90.00
_cell.angle_beta   90.00
_cell.angle_gamma   90.00
#
_symmetry.space_group_name_H-M   'P 1'
#
loop_
_entity.id
_entity.type
_entity.pdbx_description
1 polymer ?
#
loop_
_entity_poly.entity_id
_entity_poly.type
_entity_poly.pdbx_seq_one_letter_code
_entity_poly.pdbx_strand_id
1 'polypeptide(L)'
;LWDKPRNIDTNTVIEFDLRTSPYTFLNYDYESRKQLITPHGLDPVLYGVRGEYPETLLKALDVIRVGEPPTHFTIFRTNQATDAHVRTLKPISMLRVYDCTEICGTIRQLKTLPGPHVAISICDNTDCITAMVYRETGRLLREVQHLKEGDTICIRGCVKQHKGFLSFNVEKIYACIKEEIHTIKPRCPICGSTLKSKGRNTLYCHNCNRKFNDLLFRLEQYPRLECKVLEPSPAAFHHLMMPLQRLFIRKPRGISPPSTPIFEEFTNM
;
A
#
# COMPACT_ATOMS: atom_id res chain seq x y z
N LEU A 1 -28.91 -23.44 7.51
CA LEU A 1 -29.15 -22.18 6.77
C LEU A 1 -27.97 -21.88 5.83
N TRP A 2 -27.37 -22.90 5.22
CA TRP A 2 -26.09 -22.72 4.51
C TRP A 2 -26.26 -21.98 3.17
N ASP A 3 -27.45 -22.07 2.60
CA ASP A 3 -27.90 -21.50 1.33
C ASP A 3 -28.45 -20.06 1.43
N LYS A 4 -28.53 -19.50 2.65
CA LYS A 4 -29.05 -18.14 2.87
C LYS A 4 -27.92 -17.13 3.09
N PRO A 5 -28.15 -15.84 2.77
CA PRO A 5 -27.26 -14.77 3.20
C PRO A 5 -27.03 -14.82 4.71
N ARG A 6 -25.77 -14.66 5.13
CA ARG A 6 -25.38 -14.66 6.54
C ARG A 6 -26.01 -13.47 7.25
N ASN A 7 -26.65 -13.72 8.39
CA ASN A 7 -27.30 -12.67 9.19
C ASN A 7 -26.39 -12.27 10.35
N ILE A 8 -25.53 -11.27 10.14
CA ILE A 8 -24.58 -10.78 11.14
C ILE A 8 -24.75 -9.27 11.30
N ASP A 9 -24.82 -8.79 12.55
CA ASP A 9 -24.91 -7.37 12.85
C ASP A 9 -23.56 -6.68 12.66
N THR A 10 -23.43 -5.95 11.54
CA THR A 10 -22.23 -5.17 11.19
C THR A 10 -21.76 -4.24 12.31
N ASN A 11 -22.67 -3.64 13.11
CA ASN A 11 -22.25 -2.71 14.17
C ASN A 11 -21.47 -3.45 15.27
N THR A 12 -21.87 -4.67 15.59
CA THR A 12 -21.16 -5.49 16.58
C THR A 12 -19.81 -6.00 16.08
N VAL A 13 -19.66 -6.13 14.76
CA VAL A 13 -18.37 -6.46 14.12
C VAL A 13 -17.41 -5.28 14.21
N ILE A 14 -17.92 -4.07 13.98
CA ILE A 14 -17.15 -2.82 14.19
C ILE A 14 -16.77 -2.68 15.66
N GLU A 15 -17.70 -2.92 16.59
CA GLU A 15 -17.43 -2.91 18.03
C GLU A 15 -16.33 -3.91 18.41
N PHE A 16 -16.41 -5.14 17.89
CA PHE A 16 -15.38 -6.17 18.10
C PHE A 16 -14.02 -5.73 17.55
N ASP A 17 -13.98 -5.21 16.31
CA ASP A 17 -12.76 -4.74 15.65
C ASP A 17 -12.08 -3.62 16.46
N LEU A 18 -12.85 -2.60 16.87
CA LEU A 18 -12.34 -1.49 17.67
C LEU A 18 -11.83 -1.94 19.06
N ARG A 19 -12.51 -2.90 19.70
CA ARG A 19 -12.13 -3.40 21.04
C ARG A 19 -10.89 -4.30 21.04
N THR A 20 -10.58 -4.91 19.90
CA THR A 20 -9.56 -5.96 19.82
C THR A 20 -8.39 -5.61 18.91
N SER A 21 -8.49 -4.54 18.14
CA SER A 21 -7.36 -3.94 17.44
C SER A 21 -6.25 -3.52 18.43
N PRO A 22 -4.96 -3.72 18.11
CA PRO A 22 -4.42 -4.25 16.86
C PRO A 22 -4.30 -5.79 16.82
N TYR A 23 -4.70 -6.49 17.88
CA TYR A 23 -4.54 -7.95 18.03
C TYR A 23 -5.45 -8.77 17.12
N THR A 24 -6.49 -8.15 16.57
CA THR A 24 -7.26 -8.67 15.43
C THR A 24 -7.15 -7.70 14.26
N PHE A 25 -7.35 -8.20 13.03
CA PHE A 25 -7.15 -7.42 11.82
C PHE A 25 -8.07 -7.88 10.70
N LEU A 26 -8.31 -6.97 9.74
CA LEU A 26 -9.12 -7.24 8.55
C LEU A 26 -10.52 -7.79 8.89
N ASN A 27 -11.16 -7.31 9.96
CA ASN A 27 -12.55 -7.68 10.25
C ASN A 27 -13.56 -6.78 9.53
N TYR A 28 -13.21 -5.51 9.37
CA TYR A 28 -14.04 -4.49 8.72
C TYR A 28 -13.18 -3.55 7.88
N ASP A 29 -13.70 -3.13 6.73
CA ASP A 29 -13.13 -2.08 5.90
C ASP A 29 -13.91 -0.78 6.10
N TYR A 30 -13.33 0.16 6.82
CA TYR A 30 -13.95 1.47 7.09
C TYR A 30 -14.03 2.37 5.86
N GLU A 31 -13.16 2.18 4.85
CA GLU A 31 -13.21 2.98 3.63
C GLU A 31 -14.39 2.59 2.75
N SER A 32 -14.55 1.29 2.52
CA SER A 32 -15.64 0.74 1.70
C SER A 32 -16.90 0.42 2.49
N ARG A 33 -16.87 0.60 3.82
CA ARG A 33 -17.93 0.25 4.78
C ARG A 33 -18.36 -1.21 4.67
N LYS A 34 -17.40 -2.11 4.49
CA LYS A 34 -17.65 -3.52 4.19
C LYS A 34 -17.19 -4.43 5.33
N GLN A 35 -18.05 -5.37 5.73
CA GLN A 35 -17.66 -6.49 6.59
C GLN A 35 -16.78 -7.48 5.82
N LEU A 36 -15.68 -7.94 6.44
CA LEU A 36 -14.69 -8.81 5.80
C LEU A 36 -14.63 -10.23 6.37
N ILE A 37 -15.33 -10.47 7.50
CA ILE A 37 -15.30 -11.76 8.20
C ILE A 37 -16.27 -12.80 7.62
N THR A 38 -17.18 -12.41 6.73
CA THR A 38 -18.20 -13.29 6.17
C THR A 38 -17.82 -13.80 4.79
N PRO A 39 -17.91 -15.11 4.51
CA PRO A 39 -17.80 -15.62 3.15
C PRO A 39 -19.01 -15.21 2.31
N HIS A 40 -18.84 -15.17 0.99
CA HIS A 40 -19.92 -14.88 0.03
C HIS A 40 -20.52 -16.15 -0.61
N GLY A 41 -19.92 -17.33 -0.38
CA GLY A 41 -20.37 -18.60 -0.95
C GLY A 41 -21.39 -19.33 -0.08
N LEU A 42 -21.83 -20.50 -0.55
CA LEU A 42 -22.78 -21.41 0.13
C LEU A 42 -22.09 -22.28 1.21
N ASP A 43 -20.91 -21.88 1.66
CA ASP A 43 -20.05 -22.60 2.62
C ASP A 43 -20.68 -22.60 4.03
N PRO A 44 -20.66 -23.71 4.80
CA PRO A 44 -21.11 -23.74 6.20
C PRO A 44 -20.48 -22.69 7.14
N VAL A 45 -19.37 -22.04 6.78
CA VAL A 45 -18.77 -20.97 7.59
C VAL A 45 -19.72 -19.77 7.75
N LEU A 46 -20.03 -19.44 9.00
CA LEU A 46 -20.82 -18.26 9.37
C LEU A 46 -19.99 -16.98 9.27
N TYR A 47 -18.88 -16.93 10.01
CA TYR A 47 -17.85 -15.91 9.91
C TYR A 47 -16.50 -16.47 10.35
N GLY A 48 -15.42 -15.76 10.01
CA GLY A 48 -14.07 -16.02 10.50
C GLY A 48 -13.36 -14.74 10.90
N VAL A 49 -12.91 -14.66 12.15
CA VAL A 49 -12.08 -13.57 12.67
C VAL A 49 -10.59 -13.97 12.64
N ARG A 50 -9.70 -13.00 12.44
CA ARG A 50 -8.25 -13.22 12.39
C ARG A 50 -7.54 -12.40 13.46
N GLY A 51 -6.50 -12.98 14.05
CA GLY A 51 -5.76 -12.30 15.12
C GLY A 51 -4.60 -13.13 15.66
N GLU A 52 -3.95 -12.60 16.69
CA GLU A 52 -2.72 -13.15 17.24
C GLU A 52 -2.92 -14.14 18.39
N TYR A 53 -3.95 -13.92 19.22
CA TYR A 53 -4.14 -14.61 20.49
C TYR A 53 -5.51 -15.30 20.55
N PRO A 54 -5.57 -16.61 20.87
CA PRO A 54 -6.84 -17.36 20.96
C PRO A 54 -7.86 -16.70 21.89
N GLU A 55 -7.44 -16.20 23.05
CA GLU A 55 -8.27 -15.52 24.04
C GLU A 55 -8.91 -14.25 23.50
N THR A 56 -8.24 -13.54 22.59
CA THR A 56 -8.80 -12.36 21.90
C THR A 56 -9.82 -12.78 20.85
N LEU A 57 -9.58 -13.88 20.13
CA LEU A 57 -10.51 -14.41 19.14
C LEU A 57 -11.80 -14.92 19.77
N LEU A 58 -11.72 -15.55 20.94
CA LEU A 58 -12.90 -16.07 21.66
C LEU A 58 -13.91 -14.97 22.01
N LYS A 59 -13.46 -13.73 22.22
CA LYS A 59 -14.35 -12.57 22.46
C LYS A 59 -15.31 -12.30 21.29
N ALA A 60 -15.02 -12.80 20.09
CA ALA A 60 -15.93 -12.68 18.96
C ALA A 60 -17.27 -13.36 19.22
N LEU A 61 -17.28 -14.48 19.96
CA LEU A 61 -18.50 -15.23 20.31
C LEU A 61 -19.43 -14.43 21.22
N ASP A 62 -18.87 -13.56 22.07
CA ASP A 62 -19.63 -12.76 23.03
C ASP A 62 -20.08 -11.41 22.43
N VAL A 63 -19.26 -10.83 21.55
CA VAL A 63 -19.49 -9.48 21.02
C VAL A 63 -20.29 -9.51 19.72
N ILE A 64 -19.94 -10.39 18.78
CA ILE A 64 -20.54 -10.39 17.43
C ILE A 64 -21.92 -11.03 17.48
N ARG A 65 -22.95 -10.22 17.22
CA ARG A 65 -24.34 -10.69 17.20
C ARG A 65 -24.67 -11.30 15.84
N VAL A 66 -25.23 -12.51 15.91
CA VAL A 66 -25.65 -13.29 14.75
C VAL A 66 -27.13 -13.63 14.88
N GLY A 67 -27.87 -13.51 13.78
CA GLY A 67 -29.28 -13.90 13.71
C GLY A 67 -29.50 -15.39 13.46
N GLU A 68 -28.42 -16.15 13.31
CA GLU A 68 -28.43 -17.61 13.21
C GLU A 68 -27.47 -18.20 14.25
N PRO A 69 -27.90 -19.19 15.06
CA PRO A 69 -27.06 -19.73 16.12
C PRO A 69 -25.88 -20.50 15.51
N PRO A 70 -24.63 -20.20 15.91
CA PRO A 70 -23.48 -20.99 15.47
C PRO A 70 -23.61 -22.41 16.04
N THR A 71 -23.46 -23.42 15.20
CA THR A 71 -23.52 -24.82 15.65
C THR A 71 -22.21 -25.25 16.31
N HIS A 72 -21.08 -24.75 15.79
CA HIS A 72 -19.73 -25.06 16.24
C HIS A 72 -18.82 -23.87 15.98
N PHE A 73 -17.72 -23.81 16.73
CA PHE A 73 -16.58 -22.93 16.42
C PHE A 73 -15.28 -23.71 16.60
N THR A 74 -14.22 -23.26 15.95
CA THR A 74 -12.89 -23.80 16.10
C THR A 74 -11.85 -22.72 15.81
N ILE A 75 -10.68 -22.82 16.45
CA ILE A 75 -9.56 -21.91 16.23
C ILE A 75 -8.47 -22.67 15.49
N PHE A 76 -8.09 -22.17 14.32
CA PHE A 76 -6.99 -22.71 13.54
C PHE A 76 -5.74 -21.85 13.66
N ARG A 77 -4.58 -22.49 13.81
CA ARG A 77 -3.29 -21.85 13.50
C ARG A 77 -3.09 -21.89 11.99
N THR A 78 -2.90 -20.74 11.37
CA THR A 78 -2.81 -20.62 9.91
C THR A 78 -1.55 -19.87 9.48
N ASN A 79 -1.22 -19.95 8.19
CA ASN A 79 -0.25 -19.08 7.52
C ASN A 79 -0.92 -17.82 6.92
N GLN A 80 -2.15 -17.50 7.32
CA GLN A 80 -2.82 -16.31 6.83
C GLN A 80 -2.13 -15.05 7.36
N ALA A 81 -2.05 -14.04 6.51
CA ALA A 81 -1.45 -12.75 6.77
C ALA A 81 0.01 -12.82 7.25
N THR A 82 0.83 -13.69 6.68
CA THR A 82 2.25 -13.87 7.04
C THR A 82 3.24 -13.58 5.90
N ASP A 83 2.77 -13.16 4.72
CA ASP A 83 3.55 -13.06 3.48
C ASP A 83 4.29 -14.38 3.11
N ALA A 84 3.80 -15.54 3.55
CA ALA A 84 4.50 -16.83 3.39
C ALA A 84 4.69 -17.27 1.93
N HIS A 85 3.92 -16.72 0.99
CA HIS A 85 4.08 -16.96 -0.45
C HIS A 85 5.20 -16.13 -1.07
N VAL A 86 5.61 -15.03 -0.43
CA VAL A 86 6.69 -14.18 -0.92
C VAL A 86 8.01 -14.75 -0.40
N ARG A 87 8.75 -15.43 -1.27
CA ARG A 87 9.94 -16.20 -0.86
C ARG A 87 11.15 -15.33 -0.56
N THR A 88 11.60 -14.56 -1.55
CA THR A 88 12.85 -13.79 -1.51
C THR A 88 12.80 -12.60 -2.48
N LEU A 89 13.81 -11.74 -2.45
CA LEU A 89 14.12 -10.84 -3.53
C LEU A 89 14.57 -11.66 -4.77
N LYS A 90 14.12 -11.27 -5.97
CA LYS A 90 14.60 -11.84 -7.24
C LYS A 90 14.94 -10.73 -8.24
N PRO A 91 15.98 -10.92 -9.08
CA PRO A 91 16.17 -10.06 -10.24
C PRO A 91 15.05 -10.26 -11.25
N ILE A 92 14.69 -9.21 -11.97
CA ILE A 92 13.54 -9.19 -12.90
C ILE A 92 13.73 -10.21 -14.03
N SER A 93 14.95 -10.35 -14.55
CA SER A 93 15.30 -11.33 -15.59
C SER A 93 15.02 -12.81 -15.21
N MET A 94 14.92 -13.13 -13.91
CA MET A 94 14.69 -14.50 -13.43
C MET A 94 13.22 -14.79 -13.10
N LEU A 95 12.32 -13.84 -13.32
CA LEU A 95 10.90 -14.01 -13.04
C LEU A 95 10.26 -15.05 -13.96
N ARG A 96 9.51 -15.98 -13.36
CA ARG A 96 8.74 -17.00 -14.07
C ARG A 96 7.26 -16.85 -13.77
N VAL A 97 6.41 -17.35 -14.66
CA VAL A 97 4.96 -17.42 -14.41
C VAL A 97 4.70 -18.10 -13.06
N TYR A 98 3.78 -17.54 -12.27
CA TYR A 98 3.40 -18.02 -10.93
C TYR A 98 4.43 -17.81 -9.81
N ASP A 99 5.56 -17.15 -10.09
CA ASP A 99 6.43 -16.69 -9.00
C ASP A 99 5.70 -15.65 -8.14
N CYS A 100 5.70 -15.85 -6.82
CA CYS A 100 5.36 -14.83 -5.84
C CYS A 100 6.63 -14.42 -5.09
N THR A 101 7.02 -13.16 -5.22
CA THR A 101 8.37 -12.72 -4.87
C THR A 101 8.39 -11.22 -4.57
N GLU A 102 9.52 -10.73 -4.07
CA GLU A 102 9.83 -9.30 -4.03
C GLU A 102 10.78 -8.96 -5.20
N ILE A 103 10.57 -7.81 -5.83
CA ILE A 103 11.52 -7.23 -6.81
C ILE A 103 11.74 -5.75 -6.48
N CYS A 104 12.95 -5.25 -6.72
CA CYS A 104 13.31 -3.85 -6.51
C CYS A 104 13.81 -3.26 -7.82
N GLY A 105 13.49 -1.99 -8.08
CA GLY A 105 13.91 -1.32 -9.30
C GLY A 105 13.47 0.13 -9.35
N THR A 106 13.83 0.79 -10.44
CA THR A 106 13.45 2.17 -10.71
C THR A 106 12.28 2.23 -11.68
N ILE A 107 11.33 3.12 -11.42
CA ILE A 107 10.19 3.32 -12.30
C ILE A 107 10.66 4.03 -13.58
N ARG A 108 10.43 3.40 -14.75
CA ARG A 108 10.66 4.00 -16.08
C ARG A 108 9.43 4.67 -16.64
N GLN A 109 8.25 4.18 -16.29
CA GLN A 109 7.00 4.74 -16.78
C GLN A 109 5.85 4.34 -15.86
N LEU A 110 4.90 5.26 -15.64
CA LEU A 110 3.59 4.94 -15.08
C LEU A 110 2.51 5.29 -16.10
N LYS A 111 1.53 4.40 -16.27
CA LYS A 111 0.40 4.61 -17.18
C LYS A 111 -0.90 4.17 -16.55
N THR A 112 -1.87 5.08 -16.46
CA THR A 112 -3.25 4.75 -16.13
C THR A 112 -3.95 4.14 -17.35
N LEU A 113 -4.60 3.00 -17.15
CA LEU A 113 -5.35 2.26 -18.16
C LEU A 113 -6.87 2.47 -18.01
N PRO A 114 -7.67 2.14 -19.05
CA PRO A 114 -9.12 2.05 -18.92
C PRO A 114 -9.53 1.07 -17.81
N GLY A 115 -10.45 1.44 -16.92
CA GLY A 115 -10.86 0.58 -15.79
C GLY A 115 -10.17 0.90 -14.45
N PRO A 116 -9.88 2.19 -14.21
CA PRO A 116 -8.68 2.71 -13.51
C PRO A 116 -7.71 1.66 -12.96
N HIS A 117 -6.86 1.11 -13.83
CA HIS A 117 -5.68 0.34 -13.44
C HIS A 117 -4.42 1.17 -13.67
N VAL A 118 -3.35 0.92 -12.93
CA VAL A 118 -2.04 1.54 -13.20
C VAL A 118 -1.05 0.45 -13.60
N ALA A 119 -0.40 0.64 -14.74
CA ALA A 119 0.74 -0.14 -15.18
C ALA A 119 2.02 0.65 -14.87
N ILE A 120 2.93 0.05 -14.12
CA ILE A 120 4.23 0.60 -13.76
C ILE A 120 5.28 -0.21 -14.50
N SER A 121 6.05 0.41 -15.37
CA SER A 121 7.27 -0.20 -15.92
C SER A 121 8.38 -0.03 -14.89
N ILE A 122 8.80 -1.13 -14.26
CA ILE A 122 9.88 -1.17 -13.28
C ILE A 122 11.06 -1.92 -13.91
N CYS A 123 12.26 -1.36 -13.76
CA CYS A 123 13.50 -1.97 -14.25
C CYS A 123 14.56 -2.04 -13.16
N ASP A 124 15.30 -3.14 -13.15
CA ASP A 124 16.53 -3.31 -12.40
C ASP A 124 17.73 -3.34 -13.38
N ASN A 125 18.90 -3.75 -12.90
CA ASN A 125 20.11 -3.84 -13.73
C ASN A 125 20.07 -5.03 -14.71
N THR A 126 19.04 -5.89 -14.63
CA THR A 126 18.95 -7.14 -15.40
C THR A 126 17.86 -7.10 -16.47
N ASP A 127 16.68 -6.58 -16.17
CA ASP A 127 15.56 -6.50 -17.12
C ASP A 127 14.47 -5.52 -16.62
N CYS A 128 13.39 -5.38 -17.39
CA CYS A 128 12.20 -4.61 -17.06
C CYS A 128 10.94 -5.49 -17.06
N ILE A 129 10.01 -5.19 -16.15
CA ILE A 129 8.69 -5.83 -16.14
C ILE A 129 7.58 -4.80 -15.94
N THR A 130 6.41 -5.08 -16.51
CA THR A 130 5.19 -4.32 -16.21
C THR A 130 4.56 -4.84 -14.92
N ALA A 131 4.56 -4.01 -13.89
CA ALA A 131 3.85 -4.22 -12.64
C ALA A 131 2.44 -3.61 -12.71
N MET A 132 1.43 -4.43 -12.43
CA MET A 132 0.01 -4.08 -12.53
C MET A 132 -0.57 -3.81 -11.14
N VAL A 133 -1.13 -2.62 -10.98
CA VAL A 133 -1.91 -2.22 -9.81
C VAL A 133 -3.36 -2.11 -10.23
N TYR A 134 -4.18 -3.07 -9.79
CA TYR A 134 -5.57 -3.18 -10.19
C TYR A 134 -6.49 -2.24 -9.37
N ARG A 135 -7.68 -1.96 -9.90
CA ARG A 135 -8.64 -1.02 -9.31
C ARG A 135 -9.11 -1.51 -7.94
N GLU A 136 -9.25 -2.81 -7.84
CA GLU A 136 -9.69 -3.57 -6.68
C GLU A 136 -8.76 -3.33 -5.48
N THR A 137 -7.49 -2.97 -5.71
CA THR A 137 -6.53 -2.68 -4.64
C THR A 137 -6.86 -1.40 -3.84
N GLY A 138 -7.78 -0.56 -4.33
CA GLY A 138 -8.33 0.56 -3.57
C GLY A 138 -7.29 1.63 -3.22
N ARG A 139 -6.97 1.76 -1.92
CA ARG A 139 -6.00 2.73 -1.41
C ARG A 139 -4.64 2.64 -2.09
N LEU A 140 -4.15 1.42 -2.36
CA LEU A 140 -2.86 1.23 -3.03
C LEU A 140 -2.84 1.94 -4.40
N LEU A 141 -3.90 1.79 -5.20
CA LEU A 141 -4.01 2.48 -6.49
C LEU A 141 -3.97 4.01 -6.33
N ARG A 142 -4.65 4.57 -5.32
CA ARG A 142 -4.63 6.03 -5.07
C ARG A 142 -3.25 6.53 -4.68
N GLU A 143 -2.53 5.76 -3.87
CA GLU A 143 -1.18 6.12 -3.43
C GLU A 143 -0.16 6.03 -4.57
N VAL A 144 -0.27 5.00 -5.42
CA VAL A 144 0.60 4.78 -6.58
C VAL A 144 0.60 5.96 -7.56
N GLN A 145 -0.49 6.74 -7.63
CA GLN A 145 -0.57 7.92 -8.50
C GLN A 145 0.38 9.05 -8.10
N HIS A 146 0.93 9.02 -6.88
CA HIS A 146 1.91 10.00 -6.41
C HIS A 146 3.35 9.59 -6.74
N LEU A 147 3.57 8.35 -7.18
CA LEU A 147 4.88 7.88 -7.66
C LEU A 147 5.18 8.48 -9.04
N LYS A 148 6.46 8.69 -9.31
CA LYS A 148 6.95 9.30 -10.54
C LYS A 148 8.01 8.44 -11.20
N GLU A 149 8.26 8.71 -12.47
CA GLU A 149 9.44 8.20 -13.16
C GLU A 149 10.72 8.61 -12.39
N GLY A 150 11.64 7.66 -12.22
CA GLY A 150 12.87 7.86 -11.44
C GLY A 150 12.78 7.45 -9.97
N ASP A 151 11.58 7.23 -9.42
CA ASP A 151 11.43 6.71 -8.07
C ASP A 151 11.95 5.26 -7.98
N THR A 152 12.65 4.94 -6.89
CA THR A 152 13.09 3.58 -6.60
C THR A 152 12.10 2.91 -5.65
N ILE A 153 11.56 1.78 -6.07
CA ILE A 153 10.54 1.03 -5.34
C ILE A 153 10.92 -0.44 -5.25
N CYS A 154 10.50 -1.09 -4.16
CA CYS A 154 10.44 -2.54 -4.05
C CYS A 154 8.98 -2.97 -3.98
N ILE A 155 8.59 -3.94 -4.80
CA ILE A 155 7.21 -4.42 -4.88
C ILE A 155 7.14 -5.90 -4.53
N ARG A 156 6.10 -6.26 -3.75
CA ARG A 156 5.71 -7.64 -3.50
C ARG A 156 4.48 -7.97 -4.32
N GLY A 157 4.43 -9.19 -4.82
CA GLY A 157 3.33 -9.64 -5.65
C GLY A 157 3.64 -10.94 -6.35
N CYS A 158 2.84 -11.25 -7.37
CA CYS A 158 2.98 -12.49 -8.12
C CYS A 158 2.96 -12.25 -9.63
N VAL A 159 3.80 -12.98 -10.35
CA VAL A 159 3.87 -12.97 -11.81
C VAL A 159 2.65 -13.68 -12.39
N LYS A 160 1.90 -12.99 -13.23
CA LYS A 160 0.78 -13.51 -14.00
C LYS A 160 1.07 -13.38 -15.48
N GLN A 161 0.67 -14.38 -16.25
CA GLN A 161 0.67 -14.31 -17.70
C GLN A 161 -0.72 -13.96 -18.20
N HIS A 162 -0.81 -12.97 -19.09
CA HIS A 162 -2.05 -12.61 -19.74
C HIS A 162 -1.80 -12.33 -21.22
N LYS A 163 -2.49 -13.05 -22.11
CA LYS A 163 -2.32 -12.98 -23.58
C LYS A 163 -0.85 -13.09 -24.03
N GLY A 164 -0.09 -13.97 -23.37
CA GLY A 164 1.33 -14.22 -23.67
C GLY A 164 2.32 -13.29 -22.95
N PHE A 165 1.88 -12.16 -22.39
CA PHE A 165 2.74 -11.21 -21.70
C PHE A 165 2.83 -11.49 -20.20
N LEU A 166 4.04 -11.44 -19.65
CA LEU A 166 4.26 -11.48 -18.21
C LEU A 166 3.98 -10.12 -17.60
N SER A 167 3.28 -10.14 -16.47
CA SER A 167 3.00 -8.96 -15.66
C SER A 167 3.16 -9.31 -14.19
N PHE A 168 3.56 -8.34 -13.39
CA PHE A 168 3.73 -8.50 -11.95
C PHE A 168 2.51 -7.92 -11.23
N ASN A 169 1.63 -8.77 -10.69
CA ASN A 169 0.45 -8.30 -9.96
C ASN A 169 0.85 -7.80 -8.57
N VAL A 170 0.75 -6.50 -8.35
CA VAL A 170 1.24 -5.85 -7.13
C VAL A 170 0.30 -6.08 -5.96
N GLU A 171 0.86 -6.52 -4.84
CA GLU A 171 0.18 -6.68 -3.55
C GLU A 171 0.62 -5.63 -2.53
N LYS A 172 1.88 -5.18 -2.57
CA LYS A 172 2.43 -4.17 -1.65
C LYS A 172 3.61 -3.47 -2.30
N ILE A 173 3.80 -2.18 -1.98
CA ILE A 173 4.93 -1.37 -2.47
C ILE A 173 5.67 -0.77 -1.29
N TYR A 174 6.99 -0.84 -1.32
CA TYR A 174 7.91 -0.09 -0.46
C TYR A 174 8.57 0.95 -1.36
N ALA A 175 8.15 2.20 -1.25
CA ALA A 175 8.66 3.28 -2.08
C ALA A 175 9.60 4.15 -1.25
N CYS A 176 10.81 4.41 -1.74
CA CYS A 176 11.64 5.49 -1.19
C CYS A 176 11.62 6.64 -2.16
N ILE A 177 10.86 7.65 -1.78
CA ILE A 177 10.59 8.81 -2.60
C ILE A 177 11.71 9.80 -2.31
N LYS A 178 12.41 10.24 -3.35
CA LYS A 178 13.32 11.38 -3.25
C LYS A 178 12.45 12.63 -3.41
N GLU A 179 12.30 13.42 -2.34
CA GLU A 179 11.63 14.71 -2.47
C GLU A 179 12.38 15.58 -3.51
N GLU A 180 11.66 16.06 -4.53
CA GLU A 180 12.18 17.02 -5.49
C GLU A 180 12.37 18.37 -4.79
N ILE A 181 13.55 18.97 -4.95
CA ILE A 181 13.80 20.31 -4.43
C ILE A 181 12.98 21.30 -5.25
N HIS A 182 11.85 21.75 -4.70
CA HIS A 182 11.06 22.79 -5.33
C HIS A 182 11.61 24.17 -5.01
N THR A 183 11.86 24.91 -6.07
CA THR A 183 12.33 26.28 -6.06
C THR A 183 11.10 27.21 -5.99
N ILE A 184 10.72 27.66 -4.79
CA ILE A 184 9.52 28.48 -4.60
C ILE A 184 9.85 29.95 -4.85
N LYS A 185 9.07 30.61 -5.71
CA LYS A 185 9.15 32.07 -5.88
C LYS A 185 8.64 32.74 -4.60
N PRO A 186 9.42 33.64 -3.97
CA PRO A 186 8.95 34.38 -2.83
C PRO A 186 7.73 35.24 -3.20
N ARG A 187 6.85 35.46 -2.22
CA ARG A 187 5.78 36.45 -2.32
C ARG A 187 6.35 37.86 -2.20
N CYS A 188 5.67 38.86 -2.74
CA CYS A 188 6.06 40.26 -2.56
C CYS A 188 6.12 40.60 -1.06
N PRO A 189 7.26 41.06 -0.51
CA PRO A 189 7.37 41.37 0.92
C PRO A 189 6.53 42.57 1.36
N ILE A 190 6.01 43.36 0.39
CA ILE A 190 5.22 44.57 0.66
C ILE A 190 3.72 44.26 0.66
N CYS A 191 3.24 43.47 -0.31
CA CYS A 191 1.79 43.27 -0.53
C CYS A 191 1.35 41.81 -0.62
N GLY A 192 2.27 40.85 -0.48
CA GLY A 192 1.98 39.42 -0.53
C GLY A 192 1.63 38.85 -1.92
N SER A 193 1.54 39.67 -2.97
CA SER A 193 1.20 39.19 -4.32
C SER A 193 2.31 38.33 -4.93
N THR A 194 1.94 37.46 -5.87
CA THR A 194 2.89 36.63 -6.64
C THR A 194 3.82 37.49 -7.49
N LEU A 195 5.13 37.19 -7.45
CA LEU A 195 6.13 37.86 -8.28
C LEU A 195 6.33 37.15 -9.62
N LYS A 196 6.52 37.91 -10.71
CA LYS A 196 6.86 37.37 -12.04
C LYS A 196 8.35 37.51 -12.34
N SER A 197 8.92 36.57 -13.08
CA SER A 197 10.32 36.68 -13.52
C SER A 197 10.45 37.74 -14.61
N LYS A 198 11.48 38.60 -14.50
CA LYS A 198 11.87 39.61 -15.50
C LYS A 198 13.35 39.47 -15.90
N GLY A 199 13.84 38.24 -15.98
CA GLY A 199 15.22 37.92 -16.36
C GLY A 199 15.94 37.09 -15.30
N ARG A 200 17.24 36.89 -15.49
CA ARG A 200 18.09 36.13 -14.56
C ARG A 200 18.12 36.88 -13.21
N ASN A 201 17.69 36.23 -12.14
CA ASN A 201 17.64 36.76 -10.76
C ASN A 201 16.82 38.05 -10.53
N THR A 202 15.88 38.37 -11.42
CA THR A 202 15.01 39.55 -11.24
C THR A 202 13.54 39.14 -11.14
N LEU A 203 12.90 39.53 -10.04
CA LEU A 203 11.47 39.33 -9.81
C LEU A 203 10.73 40.67 -9.82
N TYR A 204 9.51 40.69 -10.34
CA TYR A 204 8.70 41.91 -10.48
C TYR A 204 7.30 41.72 -9.92
N CYS A 205 6.88 42.66 -9.08
CA CYS A 205 5.53 42.75 -8.53
C CYS A 205 4.68 43.68 -9.39
N HIS A 206 3.59 43.17 -9.96
CA HIS A 206 2.65 44.01 -10.71
C HIS A 206 1.88 44.97 -9.80
N ASN A 207 1.52 44.55 -8.58
CA ASN A 207 0.68 45.37 -7.69
C ASN A 207 1.46 46.55 -7.07
N CYS A 208 2.73 46.34 -6.73
CA CYS A 208 3.61 47.39 -6.21
C CYS A 208 4.42 48.10 -7.30
N ASN A 209 4.37 47.61 -8.54
CA ASN A 209 5.16 48.08 -9.68
C ASN A 209 6.69 48.13 -9.39
N ARG A 210 7.20 47.21 -8.56
CA ARG A 210 8.60 47.18 -8.11
C ARG A 210 9.33 45.93 -8.58
N LYS A 211 10.62 46.10 -8.83
CA LYS A 211 11.58 45.02 -9.10
C LYS A 211 12.31 44.66 -7.82
N PHE A 212 12.61 43.39 -7.68
CA PHE A 212 13.40 42.82 -6.61
C PHE A 212 14.52 42.01 -7.26
N ASN A 213 15.75 42.42 -7.00
CA ASN A 213 16.95 41.72 -7.43
C ASN A 213 17.41 40.84 -6.27
N ASP A 214 18.01 39.68 -6.57
CA ASP A 214 18.59 38.77 -5.57
C ASP A 214 17.61 38.18 -4.54
N LEU A 215 16.30 38.22 -4.84
CA LEU A 215 15.35 37.37 -4.14
C LEU A 215 15.64 35.91 -4.53
N LEU A 216 16.41 35.24 -3.68
CA LEU A 216 16.65 33.81 -3.78
C LEU A 216 15.30 33.11 -3.84
N PHE A 217 15.15 32.24 -4.84
CA PHE A 217 14.10 31.24 -4.75
C PHE A 217 14.33 30.47 -3.46
N ARG A 218 13.30 30.40 -2.62
CA ARG A 218 13.43 29.63 -1.40
C ARG A 218 13.44 28.16 -1.83
N LEU A 219 14.57 27.49 -1.63
CA LEU A 219 14.65 26.03 -1.66
C LEU A 219 14.05 25.59 -0.32
N GLU A 220 12.74 25.36 -0.28
CA GLU A 220 12.17 24.62 0.84
C GLU A 220 12.08 23.16 0.42
N GLN A 221 13.16 22.43 0.69
CA GLN A 221 13.17 21.08 1.28
C GLN A 221 14.56 20.47 1.10
N TYR A 222 15.14 20.02 2.22
CA TYR A 222 16.24 19.06 2.18
C TYR A 222 15.65 17.73 1.68
N PRO A 223 16.32 16.98 0.79
CA PRO A 223 15.81 15.67 0.37
C PRO A 223 15.71 14.77 1.59
N ARG A 224 14.52 14.62 2.15
CA ARG A 224 14.23 13.52 3.07
C ARG A 224 13.84 12.35 2.20
N LEU A 225 14.64 11.28 2.27
CA LEU A 225 14.23 10.00 1.73
C LEU A 225 13.10 9.49 2.63
N GLU A 226 11.85 9.75 2.27
CA GLU A 226 10.72 9.18 2.98
C GLU A 226 10.40 7.82 2.35
N CYS A 227 10.69 6.77 3.11
CA CYS A 227 10.37 5.42 2.72
C CYS A 227 8.99 5.07 3.26
N LYS A 228 8.02 4.97 2.35
CA LYS A 228 6.62 4.69 2.64
C LYS A 228 6.25 3.28 2.21
N VAL A 229 5.47 2.60 3.04
CA VAL A 229 4.85 1.32 2.65
C VAL A 229 3.42 1.58 2.20
N LEU A 230 3.12 1.19 0.97
CA LEU A 230 1.79 1.28 0.36
C LEU A 230 1.15 -0.10 0.39
N GLU A 231 0.03 -0.23 1.10
CA GLU A 231 -0.78 -1.43 1.17
C GLU A 231 -2.17 -1.18 0.57
N PRO A 232 -2.88 -2.23 0.09
CA PRO A 232 -4.21 -2.07 -0.46
C PRO A 232 -5.24 -1.78 0.63
N SER A 233 -6.46 -1.41 0.22
CA SER A 233 -7.58 -1.32 1.16
C SER A 233 -7.84 -2.69 1.82
N PRO A 234 -8.34 -2.74 3.07
CA PRO A 234 -8.60 -3.99 3.79
C PRO A 234 -9.39 -5.05 2.99
N ALA A 235 -10.39 -4.62 2.21
CA ALA A 235 -11.20 -5.52 1.39
C ALA A 235 -10.45 -6.24 0.26
N ALA A 236 -9.24 -5.78 -0.08
CA ALA A 236 -8.44 -6.30 -1.18
C ALA A 236 -7.25 -7.16 -0.74
N PHE A 237 -7.11 -7.40 0.57
CA PHE A 237 -6.09 -8.32 1.08
C PHE A 237 -6.39 -9.76 0.66
N HIS A 238 -5.42 -10.40 0.00
CA HIS A 238 -5.42 -11.85 -0.16
C HIS A 238 -5.08 -12.54 1.17
N HIS A 239 -5.43 -13.83 1.28
CA HIS A 239 -5.29 -14.59 2.52
C HIS A 239 -3.88 -14.57 3.13
N LEU A 240 -2.84 -14.58 2.30
CA LEU A 240 -1.45 -14.67 2.77
C LEU A 240 -0.81 -13.30 3.00
N MET A 241 -1.35 -12.22 2.43
CA MET A 241 -0.80 -10.87 2.55
C MET A 241 -0.81 -10.39 3.99
N MET A 242 0.34 -10.04 4.53
CA MET A 242 0.51 -9.53 5.90
C MET A 242 0.17 -8.04 5.97
N PRO A 243 -0.85 -7.60 6.73
CA PRO A 243 -1.13 -6.19 6.96
C PRO A 243 -0.01 -5.50 7.74
N LEU A 244 0.21 -4.21 7.48
CA LEU A 244 1.23 -3.43 8.19
C LEU A 244 1.02 -3.44 9.71
N GLN A 245 -0.22 -3.43 10.19
CA GLN A 245 -0.49 -3.43 11.64
C GLN A 245 0.13 -4.63 12.36
N ARG A 246 0.31 -5.78 11.68
CA ARG A 246 0.88 -6.99 12.29
C ARG A 246 2.39 -6.87 12.54
N LEU A 247 3.09 -6.05 11.78
CA LEU A 247 4.54 -5.86 11.91
C LEU A 247 4.92 -5.31 13.30
N PHE A 248 4.05 -4.51 13.90
CA PHE A 248 4.30 -3.91 15.22
C PHE A 248 4.03 -4.88 16.38
N ILE A 249 3.26 -5.94 16.14
CA ILE A 249 2.87 -6.91 17.18
C ILE A 249 3.87 -8.06 17.23
N ARG A 250 4.32 -8.53 16.07
CA ARG A 250 5.40 -9.52 15.96
C ARG A 250 6.69 -8.81 15.59
N LYS A 251 7.63 -8.62 16.53
CA LYS A 251 9.05 -8.58 16.15
C LYS A 251 9.36 -9.94 15.55
N PRO A 252 9.61 -10.07 14.24
CA PRO A 252 9.87 -11.39 13.71
C PRO A 252 11.17 -11.91 14.33
N ARG A 253 11.20 -13.18 14.75
CA ARG A 253 12.48 -13.83 15.05
C ARG A 253 13.17 -14.06 13.71
N GLY A 254 14.27 -13.35 13.46
CA GLY A 254 15.11 -13.57 12.27
C GLY A 254 14.60 -12.96 10.96
N ILE A 255 13.52 -12.18 10.99
CA ILE A 255 13.21 -11.21 9.93
C ILE A 255 13.37 -9.88 10.64
N SER A 256 14.27 -9.02 10.17
CA SER A 256 14.22 -7.62 10.54
C SER A 256 12.76 -7.13 10.39
N PRO A 257 12.33 -6.01 11.00
CA PRO A 257 11.26 -5.23 10.37
C PRO A 257 11.56 -5.15 8.86
N PRO A 258 10.65 -4.72 7.96
CA PRO A 258 11.17 -4.12 6.75
C PRO A 258 12.04 -2.95 7.24
N SER A 259 13.33 -3.22 7.52
CA SER A 259 14.43 -2.38 7.15
C SER A 259 13.94 -1.89 5.82
N THR A 260 13.62 -0.59 5.78
CA THR A 260 13.88 0.25 4.63
C THR A 260 14.58 -0.62 3.61
N PRO A 261 13.89 -1.07 2.53
CA PRO A 261 14.48 -2.03 1.59
C PRO A 261 15.93 -1.63 1.40
N ILE A 262 16.89 -2.54 1.48
CA ILE A 262 18.31 -2.16 1.55
C ILE A 262 18.66 -1.40 0.26
N PHE A 263 18.40 -0.08 0.23
CA PHE A 263 18.68 0.82 -0.88
C PHE A 263 20.18 1.04 -0.95
N GLU A 264 20.89 0.77 0.16
CA GLU A 264 22.35 0.84 0.25
C GLU A 264 23.06 -0.11 -0.72
N GLU A 265 22.46 -1.27 -1.06
CA GLU A 265 23.04 -2.20 -2.05
C GLU A 265 22.82 -1.74 -3.51
N PHE A 266 21.83 -0.88 -3.77
CA PHE A 266 21.53 -0.38 -5.13
C PHE A 266 22.18 0.99 -5.45
N THR A 267 22.72 1.69 -4.46
CA THR A 267 23.50 2.93 -4.69
C THR A 267 24.98 2.69 -4.99
N ASN A 268 25.49 1.48 -4.80
CA ASN A 268 26.92 1.16 -4.93
C ASN A 268 27.25 0.13 -6.05
N MET A 269 26.35 -0.09 -7.02
CA MET A 269 26.62 -0.87 -8.23
C MET A 269 26.25 -0.10 -9.50
#